data_AF-A0A6G9D3J6-F1
#
_entry.id   AF-A0A6G9D3J6-F1
#
_cell.length_a   1.000
_cell.length_b   1.000
_cell.length_c   1.000
_cell.angle_alpha   90.00
_cell.angle_beta   90.00
_cell.angle_gamma   90.00
#
_symmetry.space_group_name_H-M   'P 1'
#
loop_
_entity.id
_entity.type
_entity.pdbx_description
1 polymer ?
#
loop_
_entity_poly.entity_id
_entity_poly.type
_entity_poly.pdbx_seq_one_letter_code
_entity_poly.pdbx_strand_id
1 'polypeptide(L)' 'MLVRSSITGFVQRNPDALDAFPSSAAKTGGAWPSRRTWSMLAAVLPHLREDDNAAINTAVFGLIGEGAGVEFFSVAT' A
#
# COMPACT_ATOMS: atom_id res chain seq x y z
N MET A 1 -7.62 -13.30 -1.35
CA MET A 1 -6.81 -12.58 -0.33
C MET A 1 -7.72 -11.87 0.69
N LEU A 2 -7.51 -11.99 2.01
CA LEU A 2 -8.21 -11.15 3.00
C LEU A 2 -7.53 -9.77 3.08
N VAL A 3 -7.77 -8.91 2.09
CA VAL A 3 -7.06 -7.63 1.87
C VAL A 3 -6.91 -6.78 3.14
N ARG A 4 -8.00 -6.58 3.88
CA ARG A 4 -8.00 -5.75 5.10
C ARG A 4 -7.16 -6.33 6.22
N SER A 5 -7.13 -7.66 6.39
CA SER A 5 -6.29 -8.28 7.42
C SER A 5 -4.81 -8.22 7.05
N SER A 6 -4.46 -8.35 5.76
CA SER A 6 -3.07 -8.17 5.31
C SER A 6 -2.57 -6.74 5.55
N ILE A 7 -3.37 -5.74 5.19
CA ILE A 7 -3.06 -4.33 5.45
C ILE A 7 -2.93 -4.08 6.96
N THR A 8 -3.87 -4.57 7.76
CA THR A 8 -3.84 -4.40 9.22
C THR A 8 -2.62 -5.07 9.84
N GLY A 9 -2.30 -6.29 9.44
CA GLY A 9 -1.13 -7.02 9.93
C GLY A 9 0.19 -6.34 9.56
N PHE A 10 0.28 -5.80 8.34
CA PHE A 10 1.44 -5.01 7.93
C PHE A 10 1.60 -3.73 8.77
N VAL A 11 0.55 -2.92 8.87
CA VAL A 11 0.58 -1.66 9.64
C VAL A 11 0.86 -1.91 11.12
N GLN A 12 0.36 -2.99 11.70
CA GLN A 12 0.65 -3.31 13.11
C GLN A 12 2.12 -3.64 13.35
N ARG A 13 2.81 -4.26 12.38
CA ARG A 13 4.26 -4.51 12.46
C ARG A 13 5.08 -3.28 12.10
N ASN A 14 4.53 -2.39 11.27
CA ASN A 14 5.18 -1.20 10.74
C ASN A 14 4.31 0.05 10.97
N PRO A 15 4.18 0.52 12.22
CA PRO A 15 3.27 1.61 12.57
C PRO A 15 3.60 2.92 11.83
N ASP A 16 4.88 3.18 11.57
CA ASP A 16 5.33 4.36 10.82
C ASP A 16 4.85 4.35 9.37
N ALA A 17 4.55 3.18 8.80
CA ALA A 17 4.00 3.05 7.46
C ALA A 17 2.51 3.44 7.38
N LEU A 18 1.81 3.64 8.51
CA LEU A 18 0.41 4.10 8.50
C LEU A 18 0.28 5.53 7.94
N ASP A 19 1.27 6.37 8.23
CA ASP A 19 1.28 7.78 7.86
C ASP A 19 2.73 8.27 7.71
N ALA A 20 3.32 7.95 6.56
CA ALA A 20 4.71 8.26 6.25
C ALA A 20 4.77 9.49 5.35
N PHE A 21 4.41 10.65 5.91
CA PHE A 21 4.42 11.91 5.16
C PHE A 21 5.84 12.22 4.64
N PRO A 22 6.00 12.52 3.34
CA PRO A 22 7.32 12.77 2.78
C PRO A 22 8.00 14.02 3.38
N SER A 23 9.30 13.93 3.66
CA SER A 23 10.09 15.04 4.20
C SER A 23 10.42 16.15 3.19
N SER A 24 10.12 15.95 1.90
CA SER A 24 10.37 16.95 0.86
C SER A 24 9.13 17.20 0.01
N ALA A 25 8.89 18.49 -0.32
CA ALA A 25 7.76 18.91 -1.14
C ALA A 25 7.74 18.24 -2.53
N ALA A 26 8.91 17.94 -3.11
CA ALA A 26 8.98 17.22 -4.38
C ALA A 26 8.34 15.82 -4.32
N LYS A 27 8.36 15.17 -3.15
CA LYS A 27 7.81 13.82 -2.95
C LYS A 27 6.34 13.82 -2.56
N THR A 28 5.76 14.95 -2.15
CA THR A 28 4.36 15.01 -1.69
C THR A 28 3.35 14.91 -2.85
N GLY A 29 3.77 15.21 -4.08
CA GLY A 29 2.95 15.06 -5.29
C GLY A 29 2.83 13.62 -5.81
N GLY A 30 3.62 12.69 -5.28
CA GLY A 30 3.60 11.28 -5.66
C GLY A 30 2.74 10.40 -4.74
N ALA A 31 2.83 9.09 -4.94
CA ALA A 31 2.23 8.10 -4.05
C ALA A 31 3.03 7.97 -2.75
N TRP A 32 2.34 7.93 -1.61
CA TRP A 32 2.96 7.72 -0.30
C TRP A 32 1.95 7.10 0.69
N PRO A 33 2.44 6.41 1.74
CA PRO A 33 1.58 5.75 2.73
C PRO A 33 0.86 6.78 3.61
N SER A 34 -0.47 6.73 3.58
CA SER A 34 -1.35 7.54 4.42
C SER A 34 -2.58 6.71 4.75
N ARG A 35 -3.28 7.07 5.82
CA ARG A 35 -4.58 6.44 6.17
C ARG A 35 -5.55 6.42 4.98
N ARG A 36 -5.53 7.48 4.16
CA ARG A 36 -6.33 7.60 2.94
C ARG A 36 -5.91 6.57 1.90
N THR A 37 -4.62 6.49 1.57
CA THR A 37 -4.12 5.60 0.51
C THR A 37 -4.20 4.12 0.90
N TRP A 38 -4.05 3.79 2.19
CA TRP A 38 -4.37 2.45 2.71
C TRP A 38 -5.84 2.08 2.57
N SER A 39 -6.74 3.01 2.87
CA SER A 39 -8.18 2.80 2.70
C SER A 39 -8.57 2.62 1.23
N MET A 40 -7.95 3.39 0.33
CA MET A 40 -8.12 3.25 -1.12
C MET A 40 -7.61 1.89 -1.60
N LEU A 41 -6.42 1.47 -1.14
CA LEU A 41 -5.85 0.17 -1.51
C LEU A 41 -6.76 -0.97 -1.06
N ALA A 42 -7.29 -0.90 0.16
CA ALA A 42 -8.25 -1.86 0.70
C ALA A 42 -9.56 -1.93 -0.11
N ALA A 43 -9.96 -0.83 -0.75
CA ALA A 43 -11.13 -0.77 -1.61
C ALA A 43 -10.86 -1.27 -3.04
N VAL A 44 -9.66 -1.03 -3.59
CA VAL A 44 -9.31 -1.38 -4.97
C VAL A 44 -8.96 -2.85 -5.13
N LEU A 45 -8.12 -3.42 -4.25
CA LEU A 45 -7.60 -4.78 -4.42
C LEU A 45 -8.68 -5.87 -4.61
N PRO A 46 -9.84 -5.85 -3.92
CA PRO A 46 -10.91 -6.85 -4.14
C PRO A 46 -11.51 -6.85 -5.55
N HIS A 47 -11.30 -5.78 -6.34
CA HIS A 47 -11.80 -5.68 -7.72
C HIS A 47 -10.78 -6.16 -8.75
N LEU A 48 -9.56 -6.47 -8.33
CA LEU A 48 -8.51 -6.99 -9.21
C LEU A 48 -8.57 -8.50 -9.26
N ARG A 49 -8.20 -9.08 -10.40
CA ARG A 49 -8.05 -10.52 -10.51
C ARG A 49 -6.82 -10.96 -9.71
N GLU A 50 -6.93 -12.07 -9.00
CA GLU A 50 -5.84 -12.59 -8.17
C GLU A 50 -4.60 -13.02 -9.00
N ASP A 51 -4.78 -13.32 -10.30
CA ASP A 51 -3.73 -13.72 -11.23
C ASP A 51 -3.08 -12.54 -11.98
N ASP A 52 -3.60 -11.32 -11.84
CA ASP A 52 -3.08 -10.13 -12.53
C ASP A 52 -2.09 -9.35 -11.65
N ASN A 53 -0.87 -9.88 -11.56
CA ASN A 53 0.21 -9.26 -10.79
C ASN A 53 0.54 -7.84 -11.26
N ALA A 54 0.35 -7.53 -12.55
CA ALA A 54 0.62 -6.20 -13.07
C ALA A 54 -0.38 -5.17 -12.52
N ALA A 55 -1.68 -5.52 -12.50
CA ALA A 55 -2.71 -4.68 -11.91
C ALA A 55 -2.51 -4.53 -10.39
N ILE A 56 -2.21 -5.62 -9.67
CA ILE A 56 -1.96 -5.60 -8.23
C ILE A 56 -0.76 -4.71 -7.90
N ASN A 57 0.37 -4.89 -8.59
CA ASN A 57 1.58 -4.07 -8.40
C ASN A 57 1.31 -2.59 -8.70
N THR A 58 0.56 -2.30 -9.76
CA THR A 58 0.18 -0.92 -10.12
C THR A 58 -0.65 -0.27 -9.01
N ALA A 59 -1.64 -0.98 -8.46
CA ALA A 59 -2.45 -0.46 -7.37
C ALA A 59 -1.64 -0.25 -6.08
N VAL A 60 -0.79 -1.22 -5.71
CA VAL A 60 0.05 -1.12 -4.50
C VAL A 60 1.02 0.05 -4.63
N PHE A 61 1.89 0.06 -5.63
CA PHE A 61 2.91 1.11 -5.77
C PHE A 61 2.29 2.48 -6.09
N GLY A 62 1.20 2.52 -6.86
CA GLY A 62 0.52 3.76 -7.23
C GLY A 62 -0.26 4.42 -6.09
N LEU A 63 -0.62 3.68 -5.04
CA LEU A 63 -1.35 4.23 -3.89
C LEU A 63 -0.44 4.51 -2.70
N ILE A 64 0.39 3.54 -2.30
CA ILE A 64 1.20 3.65 -1.08
C ILE A 64 2.68 3.94 -1.37
N GLY A 65 3.08 4.03 -2.64
CA GLY A 65 4.46 4.28 -3.04
C GLY A 65 5.32 3.02 -3.08
N GLU A 66 6.46 3.11 -3.76
CA GLU A 66 7.34 1.97 -4.04
C GLU A 66 7.95 1.38 -2.77
N GLY A 67 8.49 2.21 -1.88
CA GLY A 67 9.14 1.74 -0.65
C GLY A 67 8.22 0.91 0.24
N ALA A 68 7.05 1.45 0.59
CA ALA A 68 6.07 0.73 1.40
C ALA A 68 5.43 -0.43 0.63
N GLY A 69 5.28 -0.33 -0.69
CA GLY A 69 4.77 -1.42 -1.51
C GLY A 69 5.67 -2.65 -1.53
N VAL A 70 6.99 -2.46 -1.66
CA VAL A 70 7.98 -3.55 -1.60
C VAL A 70 7.91 -4.25 -0.25
N GLU A 71 7.87 -3.47 0.83
CA GLU A 71 7.76 -4.02 2.17
C GLU A 71 6.43 -4.74 2.39
N PHE A 72 5.32 -4.17 1.92
CA PHE A 72 4.00 -4.79 2.00
C PHE A 72 3.98 -6.18 1.36
N PHE A 73 4.58 -6.35 0.18
CA PHE A 73 4.69 -7.66 -0.47
C PHE A 73 5.61 -8.63 0.27
N SER A 74 6.68 -8.14 0.90
CA SER A 74 7.61 -8.98 1.67
C SER A 74 6.99 -9.62 2.92
N VAL A 75 5.89 -9.06 3.45
CA VAL A 75 5.27 -9.55 4.70
C VAL A 75 3.80 -9.97 4.51
N ALA A 76 3.20 -9.73 3.34
CA ALA A 76 1.86 -10.19 2.99
C ALA A 76 1.85 -11.51 2.20
N THR A 77 3.03 -12.00 1.79
CA THR A 77 3.27 -13.32 1.19
C THR A 77 3.78 -14.27 2.26
#